data_AF-A0A349K290-F1
#
_entry.id   AF-A0A349K290-F1
#
_cell.length_a   1.000
_cell.length_b   1.000
_cell.length_c   1.000
_cell.angle_alpha   90.00
_cell.angle_beta   90.00
_cell.angle_gamma   90.00
#
_symmetry.space_group_name_H-M   'P 1'
#
loop_
_entity.id
_entity.type
_entity.pdbx_description
1 polymer ?
#
loop_
_entity_poly.entity_id
_entity_poly.type
_entity_poly.pdbx_seq_one_letter_code
_entity_poly.pdbx_strand_id
1 'polypeptide(L)'
;TDNEPNTPPPPAVVAFTTELEEKGILKLLKRMENQEEGRGQNPLAMLDMFRDLNDLNDKLKTVKMEGLPADLKEPAEQFRDVTADMTIHLEEMPIPLDILTGGQEAVGPWFAEKIAEDPLFLQSMQDWGQTMGELGGEMEEAGTDMEKAFAKYGIDSSAE
;
A
#
# COMPACT_ATOMS: atom_id res chain seq x y z
N THR A 1 9.57 22.17 -30.20
CA THR A 1 10.49 22.57 -29.14
C THR A 1 10.92 21.31 -28.44
N ASP A 2 12.21 21.05 -28.55
CA ASP A 2 12.96 19.92 -28.01
C ASP A 2 12.84 19.89 -26.48
N ASN A 3 12.33 18.79 -25.92
CA ASN A 3 12.35 18.51 -24.48
C ASN A 3 12.63 17.02 -24.31
N GLU A 4 13.78 16.56 -24.81
CA GLU A 4 14.39 15.35 -24.28
C GLU A 4 15.07 15.72 -22.95
N PRO A 5 14.78 15.03 -21.82
CA PRO A 5 15.62 15.14 -20.63
C PRO A 5 16.98 14.52 -20.93
N ASN A 6 17.89 15.32 -21.47
CA ASN A 6 19.21 14.92 -21.97
C ASN A 6 20.27 14.74 -20.86
N THR A 7 19.84 14.37 -19.65
CA THR A 7 20.74 14.08 -18.53
C THR A 7 20.48 12.66 -18.03
N PRO A 8 21.50 11.77 -18.03
CA PRO A 8 21.32 10.44 -17.48
C PRO A 8 20.91 10.52 -16.00
N PRO A 9 20.04 9.61 -15.54
CA PRO A 9 19.57 9.60 -14.16
C PRO A 9 20.76 9.55 -13.18
N PRO A 10 20.67 10.23 -12.02
CA PRO A 10 21.71 10.13 -11.00
C PRO A 10 21.98 8.67 -10.62
N PRO A 11 23.24 8.26 -10.35
CA PRO A 11 23.56 6.87 -10.01
C PRO A 11 22.77 6.31 -8.82
N ALA A 12 22.44 7.17 -7.85
CA ALA A 12 21.61 6.78 -6.70
C ALA A 12 20.17 6.44 -7.11
N VAL A 13 19.59 7.16 -8.08
CA VAL A 13 18.24 6.90 -8.60
C VAL A 13 18.21 5.58 -9.38
N VAL A 14 19.23 5.32 -10.20
CA VAL A 14 19.39 4.03 -10.90
C VAL A 14 19.51 2.89 -9.90
N ALA A 15 20.42 3.01 -8.93
CA ALA A 15 20.64 1.99 -7.91
C ALA A 15 19.38 1.72 -7.09
N PHE A 16 18.63 2.76 -6.73
CA PHE A 16 17.35 2.62 -6.02
C PHE A 16 16.31 1.87 -6.87
N THR A 17 16.15 2.24 -8.14
CA THR A 17 15.19 1.58 -9.03
C THR A 17 15.54 0.11 -9.22
N THR A 18 16.82 -0.20 -9.47
CA THR A 18 17.33 -1.58 -9.52
C THR A 18 17.09 -2.32 -8.21
N GLU A 19 17.27 -1.67 -7.06
CA GLU A 19 16.98 -2.28 -5.76
C GLU A 19 15.48 -2.61 -5.59
N LEU A 20 14.57 -1.73 -6.05
CA LEU A 20 13.13 -2.00 -6.04
C LEU A 20 12.76 -3.20 -6.92
N GLU A 21 13.35 -3.29 -8.12
CA GLU A 21 13.19 -4.41 -9.05
C GLU A 21 13.72 -5.71 -8.44
N GLU A 22 14.97 -5.72 -7.96
CA GLU A 22 15.64 -6.91 -7.39
C GLU A 22 14.93 -7.46 -6.16
N LYS A 23 14.35 -6.58 -5.33
CA LYS A 23 13.53 -6.98 -4.18
C LYS A 23 12.12 -7.44 -4.59
N GLY A 24 11.73 -7.23 -5.83
CA GLY A 24 10.42 -7.56 -6.38
C GLY A 24 9.30 -6.63 -5.90
N ILE A 25 9.64 -5.41 -5.46
CA ILE A 25 8.68 -4.43 -4.96
C ILE A 25 7.76 -3.96 -6.10
N LEU A 26 8.32 -3.62 -7.27
CA LEU A 26 7.52 -3.16 -8.42
C LEU A 26 6.50 -4.22 -8.87
N LYS A 27 6.94 -5.48 -8.95
CA LYS A 27 6.07 -6.61 -9.26
C LYS A 27 4.97 -6.83 -8.21
N LEU A 28 5.28 -6.61 -6.93
CA LEU A 28 4.31 -6.73 -5.84
C LEU A 28 3.25 -5.63 -5.93
N LEU A 29 3.66 -4.37 -6.14
CA LEU A 29 2.76 -3.24 -6.33
C LEU A 29 1.81 -3.47 -7.50
N LYS A 30 2.34 -3.86 -8.65
CA LYS A 30 1.52 -4.20 -9.82
C LYS A 30 0.54 -5.34 -9.55
N ARG A 31 0.93 -6.36 -8.77
CA ARG A 31 0.00 -7.43 -8.36
C ARG A 31 -1.13 -6.87 -7.51
N MET A 32 -0.80 -6.02 -6.53
CA MET A 32 -1.78 -5.44 -5.62
C MET A 32 -2.77 -4.54 -6.36
N GLU A 33 -2.31 -3.70 -7.29
CA GLU A 33 -3.15 -2.86 -8.17
C GLU A 33 -4.14 -3.70 -8.99
N ASN A 34 -3.65 -4.74 -9.68
CA ASN A 34 -4.50 -5.64 -10.47
C ASN A 34 -5.53 -6.41 -9.61
N GLN A 35 -5.23 -6.63 -8.33
CA GLN A 35 -6.15 -7.28 -7.40
C GLN A 35 -7.23 -6.33 -6.87
N GLU A 36 -6.96 -5.03 -6.77
CA GLU A 36 -7.95 -4.04 -6.30
C GLU A 36 -9.19 -4.03 -7.20
N GLU A 37 -9.00 -4.13 -8.52
CA GLU A 37 -10.06 -4.14 -9.53
C GLU A 37 -11.04 -5.34 -9.38
N GLY A 38 -10.68 -6.37 -8.62
CA GLY A 38 -11.49 -7.58 -8.40
C GLY A 38 -11.99 -7.80 -6.97
N ARG A 39 -11.69 -6.90 -6.01
CA ARG A 39 -11.85 -7.16 -4.56
C ARG A 39 -13.27 -7.36 -4.06
N GLY A 40 -14.29 -6.80 -4.71
CA GLY A 40 -15.66 -6.81 -4.20
C GLY A 40 -16.36 -8.18 -4.09
N GLN A 41 -15.72 -9.28 -4.52
CA GLN A 41 -16.40 -10.57 -4.73
C GLN A 41 -15.80 -11.77 -3.97
N ASN A 42 -14.63 -11.65 -3.32
CA ASN A 42 -13.96 -12.79 -2.67
C ASN A 42 -13.54 -12.48 -1.22
N PRO A 43 -14.15 -13.11 -0.21
CA PRO A 43 -13.75 -12.97 1.21
C PRO A 43 -12.29 -13.33 1.49
N LEU A 44 -11.69 -14.22 0.69
CA LEU A 44 -10.26 -14.57 0.82
C LEU A 44 -9.33 -13.48 0.26
N ALA A 45 -9.83 -12.55 -0.55
CA ALA A 45 -9.01 -11.45 -1.07
C ALA A 45 -8.49 -10.54 0.05
N MET A 46 -9.17 -10.48 1.19
CA MET A 46 -8.66 -9.77 2.36
C MET A 46 -7.40 -10.44 2.91
N LEU A 47 -7.35 -11.78 2.97
CA LEU A 47 -6.14 -12.50 3.40
C LEU A 47 -4.95 -12.23 2.48
N ASP A 48 -5.21 -12.23 1.17
CA ASP A 48 -4.18 -11.91 0.17
C ASP A 48 -3.69 -10.47 0.34
N MET A 49 -4.59 -9.50 0.58
CA MET A 49 -4.22 -8.12 0.89
C MET A 49 -3.33 -8.02 2.14
N PHE A 50 -3.71 -8.67 3.24
CA PHE A 50 -2.91 -8.67 4.48
C PHE A 50 -1.51 -9.22 4.24
N ARG A 51 -1.42 -10.32 3.51
CA ARG A 51 -0.13 -10.95 3.19
C ARG A 51 0.71 -10.06 2.29
N ASP A 52 0.11 -9.48 1.26
CA ASP A 52 0.80 -8.67 0.27
C ASP A 52 1.30 -7.35 0.86
N LEU A 53 0.49 -6.72 1.72
CA LEU A 53 0.89 -5.51 2.42
C LEU A 53 2.02 -5.77 3.43
N ASN A 54 1.97 -6.89 4.17
CA ASN A 54 3.06 -7.28 5.05
C ASN A 54 4.36 -7.54 4.28
N ASP A 55 4.29 -8.26 3.16
CA ASP A 55 5.46 -8.51 2.29
C ASP A 55 6.02 -7.19 1.72
N LEU A 56 5.13 -6.25 1.35
CA LEU A 56 5.53 -4.92 0.88
C LEU A 56 6.23 -4.13 1.99
N ASN A 57 5.63 -4.06 3.18
CA ASN A 57 6.17 -3.38 4.36
C ASN A 57 7.57 -3.91 4.72
N ASP A 58 7.73 -5.24 4.78
CA ASP A 58 9.00 -5.87 5.10
C ASP A 58 10.08 -5.58 4.05
N LYS A 59 9.72 -5.56 2.77
CA LYS A 59 10.65 -5.18 1.69
C LYS A 59 11.04 -3.71 1.79
N LEU A 60 10.08 -2.80 1.93
CA LEU A 60 10.32 -1.34 1.98
C LEU A 60 11.21 -0.93 3.14
N LYS A 61 11.10 -1.57 4.31
CA LYS A 61 12.01 -1.37 5.46
C LYS A 61 13.48 -1.61 5.13
N THR A 62 13.76 -2.38 4.08
CA THR A 62 15.14 -2.76 3.69
C THR A 62 15.68 -1.97 2.50
N VAL A 63 14.88 -1.09 1.90
CA VAL A 63 15.28 -0.28 0.75
C VAL A 63 16.16 0.87 1.21
N LYS A 64 17.27 1.11 0.50
CA LYS A 64 18.19 2.19 0.83
C LYS A 64 17.76 3.47 0.12
N MET A 65 17.58 4.53 0.90
CA MET A 65 17.18 5.86 0.39
C MET A 65 18.32 6.88 0.50
N GLU A 66 19.51 6.43 0.87
CA GLU A 66 20.70 7.27 1.03
C GLU A 66 21.17 7.82 -0.32
N GLY A 67 21.39 9.13 -0.39
CA GLY A 67 21.85 9.80 -1.62
C GLY A 67 20.78 9.98 -2.69
N LEU A 68 19.52 9.60 -2.41
CA LEU A 68 18.40 9.96 -3.26
C LEU A 68 18.19 11.49 -3.29
N PRO A 69 17.83 12.05 -4.45
CA PRO A 69 17.42 13.45 -4.54
C PRO A 69 16.10 13.64 -3.78
N ALA A 70 15.92 14.82 -3.16
CA ALA A 70 14.79 15.08 -2.24
C ALA A 70 13.42 14.80 -2.88
N ASP A 71 13.26 15.12 -4.16
CA ASP A 71 12.03 14.92 -4.93
C ASP A 71 11.63 13.45 -5.14
N LEU A 72 12.56 12.51 -4.97
CA LEU A 72 12.27 11.07 -4.95
C LEU A 72 12.37 10.49 -3.54
N LYS A 73 13.25 11.05 -2.71
CA LYS A 73 13.48 10.57 -1.34
C LYS A 73 12.26 10.79 -0.46
N GLU A 74 11.70 12.00 -0.45
CA GLU A 74 10.54 12.36 0.37
C GLU A 74 9.33 11.46 0.07
N PRO A 75 8.88 11.30 -1.20
CA PRO A 75 7.75 10.43 -1.48
C PRO A 75 8.06 8.94 -1.24
N ALA A 76 9.31 8.48 -1.43
CA ALA A 76 9.70 7.10 -1.09
C ALA A 76 9.68 6.83 0.42
N GLU A 77 10.12 7.79 1.24
CA GLU A 77 10.02 7.70 2.70
C GLU A 77 8.56 7.72 3.15
N GLN A 78 7.75 8.62 2.60
CA GLN A 78 6.31 8.69 2.88
C GLN A 78 5.59 7.39 2.50
N PHE A 79 5.87 6.85 1.30
CA PHE A 79 5.26 5.59 0.85
C PHE A 79 5.60 4.42 1.78
N ARG A 80 6.85 4.33 2.24
CA ARG A 80 7.27 3.33 3.25
C ARG A 80 6.51 3.52 4.55
N ASP A 81 6.44 4.74 5.05
CA ASP A 81 5.87 5.03 6.37
C ASP A 81 4.35 4.78 6.38
N VAL A 82 3.62 5.26 5.36
CA VAL A 82 2.20 4.97 5.17
C VAL A 82 1.92 3.47 4.98
N THR A 83 2.78 2.76 4.24
CA THR A 83 2.62 1.30 4.11
C THR A 83 2.75 0.59 5.46
N ALA A 84 3.67 1.06 6.31
CA ALA A 84 3.83 0.53 7.65
C ALA A 84 2.61 0.86 8.53
N ASP A 85 2.12 2.10 8.49
CA ASP A 85 0.94 2.52 9.25
C ASP A 85 -0.32 1.77 8.80
N MET A 86 -0.52 1.58 7.49
CA MET A 86 -1.62 0.78 6.96
C MET A 86 -1.52 -0.68 7.38
N THR A 87 -0.31 -1.23 7.48
CA THR A 87 -0.10 -2.60 7.99
C THR A 87 -0.54 -2.70 9.44
N ILE A 88 -0.13 -1.76 10.29
CA ILE A 88 -0.51 -1.71 11.71
C ILE A 88 -2.03 -1.54 11.85
N HIS A 89 -2.61 -0.59 11.13
CA HIS A 89 -4.04 -0.28 11.24
C HIS A 89 -4.93 -1.42 10.72
N LEU A 90 -4.47 -2.18 9.73
CA LEU A 90 -5.13 -3.41 9.30
C LEU A 90 -5.13 -4.49 10.40
N GLU A 91 -4.07 -4.61 11.20
CA GLU A 91 -4.03 -5.54 12.35
C GLU A 91 -5.04 -5.15 13.44
N GLU A 92 -5.39 -3.86 13.52
CA GLU A 92 -6.40 -3.31 14.45
C GLU A 92 -7.83 -3.39 13.92
N MET A 93 -8.08 -4.18 12.87
CA MET A 93 -9.40 -4.35 12.28
C MET A 93 -10.46 -4.77 13.32
N PRO A 94 -11.62 -4.06 13.39
CA PRO A 94 -12.65 -4.33 14.38
C PRO A 94 -13.32 -5.70 14.24
N ILE A 95 -13.31 -6.27 13.02
CA ILE A 95 -13.86 -7.59 12.73
C ILE A 95 -12.72 -8.60 12.68
N PRO A 96 -12.74 -9.66 13.51
CA PRO A 96 -11.74 -10.71 13.46
C PRO A 96 -11.66 -11.37 12.08
N LEU A 97 -10.45 -11.71 11.67
CA LEU A 97 -10.16 -12.25 10.34
C LEU A 97 -10.82 -13.63 10.10
N ASP A 98 -10.94 -14.45 11.15
CA ASP A 98 -11.66 -15.73 11.10
C ASP A 98 -13.17 -15.55 10.86
N ILE A 99 -13.76 -14.48 11.40
CA ILE A 99 -15.16 -14.12 11.16
C ILE A 99 -15.34 -13.63 9.73
N LEU A 100 -14.45 -12.75 9.24
CA LEU A 100 -14.51 -12.25 7.86
C LEU A 100 -14.36 -13.37 6.82
N THR A 101 -13.43 -14.28 7.04
CA THR A 101 -13.17 -15.41 6.12
C THR A 101 -14.24 -16.49 6.19
N GLY A 102 -15.01 -16.55 7.28
CA GLY A 102 -16.22 -17.36 7.40
C GLY A 102 -17.41 -16.86 6.56
N GLY A 103 -17.30 -15.68 5.93
CA GLY A 103 -18.31 -15.12 5.05
C GLY A 103 -19.58 -14.66 5.77
N GLN A 104 -20.63 -14.39 5.00
CA GLN A 104 -21.87 -13.77 5.53
C GLN A 104 -22.54 -14.58 6.65
N GLU A 105 -22.42 -15.92 6.62
CA GLU A 105 -22.98 -16.82 7.63
C GLU A 105 -22.29 -16.69 8.99
N ALA A 106 -21.01 -16.32 9.03
CA ALA A 106 -20.27 -16.03 10.26
C ALA A 106 -20.40 -14.57 10.67
N VAL A 107 -20.28 -13.64 9.71
CA VAL A 107 -20.31 -12.19 9.97
C VAL A 107 -21.66 -11.75 10.53
N GLY A 108 -22.79 -12.22 9.98
CA GLY A 108 -24.11 -11.73 10.38
C GLY A 108 -24.47 -11.97 11.85
N PRO A 109 -24.39 -13.22 12.36
CA PRO A 109 -24.65 -13.51 13.77
C PRO A 109 -23.65 -12.83 14.72
N TRP A 110 -22.36 -12.87 14.39
CA TRP A 110 -21.31 -12.22 15.19
C TRP A 110 -21.53 -10.70 15.28
N PHE A 111 -21.88 -10.07 14.16
CA PHE A 111 -22.16 -8.64 14.10
C PHE A 111 -23.36 -8.25 14.97
N ALA A 112 -24.45 -9.03 14.90
CA ALA A 112 -25.65 -8.79 15.71
C ALA A 112 -25.37 -8.93 17.22
N GLU A 113 -24.54 -9.89 17.60
CA GLU A 113 -24.05 -10.04 18.98
C GLU A 113 -23.20 -8.84 19.39
N LYS A 114 -22.24 -8.42 18.54
CA LYS A 114 -21.33 -7.32 18.85
C LYS A 114 -22.02 -5.98 19.03
N ILE A 115 -22.99 -5.62 18.18
CA ILE A 115 -23.72 -4.36 18.35
C ILE A 115 -24.62 -4.36 19.60
N ALA A 116 -24.99 -5.54 20.12
CA ALA A 116 -25.75 -5.65 21.37
C ALA A 116 -24.84 -5.56 22.60
N GLU A 117 -23.62 -6.10 22.51
CA GLU A 117 -22.61 -6.06 23.57
C GLU A 117 -21.89 -4.72 23.68
N ASP A 118 -21.58 -4.11 22.53
CA ASP A 118 -20.81 -2.87 22.42
C ASP A 118 -21.58 -1.84 21.57
N PRO A 119 -22.28 -0.90 22.22
CA PRO A 119 -22.98 0.19 21.54
C PRO A 119 -22.08 1.12 20.72
N LEU A 120 -20.77 1.14 21.00
CA LEU A 120 -19.79 1.96 20.28
C LEU A 120 -19.17 1.24 19.08
N PHE A 121 -19.45 -0.06 18.89
CA PHE A 121 -18.85 -0.86 17.83
C PHE A 121 -19.03 -0.26 16.43
N LEU A 122 -20.22 0.30 16.15
CA LEU A 122 -20.48 0.97 14.87
C LEU A 122 -19.59 2.20 14.66
N GLN A 123 -19.34 2.97 15.72
CA GLN A 123 -18.42 4.10 15.67
C GLN A 123 -16.98 3.62 15.44
N SER A 124 -16.54 2.58 16.16
CA SER A 124 -15.22 1.99 15.96
C SER A 124 -14.99 1.50 14.53
N MET A 125 -16.00 0.91 13.88
CA MET A 125 -15.91 0.54 12.47
C MET A 125 -15.83 1.76 11.54
N GLN A 126 -16.57 2.83 11.83
CA GLN A 126 -16.52 4.06 11.05
C GLN A 126 -15.15 4.73 11.17
N ASP A 127 -14.65 4.87 12.39
CA ASP A 127 -13.34 5.48 12.68
C ASP A 127 -12.23 4.67 12.01
N TRP A 128 -12.26 3.34 12.16
CA TRP A 128 -11.30 2.46 11.50
C TRP A 128 -11.33 2.61 9.97
N GLY A 129 -12.53 2.62 9.38
CA GLY A 129 -12.71 2.77 7.94
C GLY A 129 -12.28 4.15 7.42
N GLN A 130 -12.48 5.21 8.21
CA GLN A 130 -12.01 6.55 7.88
C GLN A 130 -10.48 6.59 7.83
N THR A 131 -9.80 6.08 8.86
CA THR A 131 -8.33 6.05 8.88
C THR A 131 -7.75 5.18 7.76
N MET A 132 -8.37 4.04 7.42
CA MET A 132 -7.98 3.26 6.23
C MET A 132 -8.12 4.07 4.93
N GLY A 133 -9.18 4.88 4.82
CA GLY A 133 -9.39 5.75 3.66
C GLY A 133 -8.35 6.88 3.57
N GLU A 134 -7.99 7.48 4.70
CA GLU A 134 -6.95 8.50 4.80
C GLU A 134 -5.57 7.92 4.41
N LEU A 135 -5.18 6.80 5.02
CA LEU A 135 -3.92 6.10 4.71
C LEU A 135 -3.86 5.64 3.24
N GLY A 136 -4.97 5.15 2.70
CA GLY A 136 -5.06 4.79 1.28
C GLY A 136 -4.83 5.98 0.35
N GLY A 137 -5.41 7.14 0.68
CA GLY A 137 -5.18 8.38 -0.06
C GLY A 137 -3.74 8.87 0.00
N GLU A 138 -3.12 8.83 1.19
CA GLU A 138 -1.70 9.19 1.35
C GLU A 138 -0.76 8.23 0.61
N MET A 139 -1.11 6.94 0.54
CA MET A 139 -0.35 5.92 -0.20
C MET A 139 -0.40 6.19 -1.72
N GLU A 140 -1.59 6.48 -2.24
CA GLU A 140 -1.81 6.83 -3.64
C GLU A 140 -1.09 8.12 -4.03
N GLU A 141 -1.14 9.15 -3.17
CA GLU A 141 -0.42 10.42 -3.37
C GLU A 141 1.09 10.19 -3.41
N ALA A 142 1.65 9.47 -2.42
CA ALA A 142 3.07 9.18 -2.36
C ALA A 142 3.54 8.34 -3.57
N GLY A 143 2.75 7.33 -3.97
CA GLY A 143 3.02 6.54 -5.18
C GLY A 143 3.02 7.39 -6.45
N THR A 144 2.01 8.25 -6.61
CA THR A 144 1.91 9.18 -7.75
C THR A 144 3.10 10.15 -7.81
N ASP A 145 3.56 10.65 -6.66
CA ASP A 145 4.72 11.54 -6.61
C ASP A 145 6.03 10.82 -6.89
N MET A 146 6.17 9.56 -6.47
CA MET A 146 7.28 8.71 -6.91
C MET A 146 7.28 8.50 -8.43
N GLU A 147 6.13 8.22 -9.04
CA GLU A 147 6.02 8.07 -10.50
C GLU A 147 6.41 9.35 -11.25
N LYS A 148 5.95 10.51 -10.79
CA LYS A 148 6.36 11.81 -11.37
C LYS A 148 7.87 12.03 -11.25
N ALA A 149 8.46 11.66 -10.10
CA ALA A 149 9.89 11.75 -9.89
C ALA A 149 10.65 10.80 -10.84
N PHE A 150 10.22 9.54 -10.99
CA PHE A 150 10.81 8.61 -11.95
C PHE A 150 10.73 9.10 -13.39
N ALA A 151 9.57 9.64 -13.80
CA ALA A 151 9.39 10.20 -15.14
C ALA A 151 10.36 11.37 -15.42
N LYS A 152 10.63 12.22 -14.42
CA LYS A 152 11.63 13.29 -14.51
C LYS A 152 13.04 12.75 -14.78
N TYR A 153 13.35 11.56 -14.26
CA TYR A 153 14.65 10.89 -14.44
C TYR A 153 14.69 9.96 -15.67
N GLY A 154 13.63 9.92 -16.48
CA GLY A 154 13.55 9.06 -17.67
C GLY A 154 13.43 7.57 -17.33
N ILE A 155 12.96 7.24 -16.13
CA ILE A 155 12.71 5.88 -15.68
C ILE A 155 11.25 5.56 -15.96
N ASP A 156 11.03 4.53 -16.77
CA ASP A 156 9.68 4.03 -17.04
C ASP A 156 9.32 3.02 -15.94
N SER A 157 8.59 3.49 -14.92
CA SER A 157 8.07 2.65 -13.84
C SER A 157 6.92 1.72 -14.29
N SER A 158 6.44 1.86 -15.54
CA SER A 158 5.34 1.07 -16.10
C SER A 158 5.82 -0.13 -16.94
N ALA A 159 7.12 -0.23 -17.19
CA ALA A 159 7.72 -1.19 -18.12
C ALA A 159 8.00 -2.59 -17.50
N GLU A 160 6.96 -3.27 -16.99
CA GLU A 160 6.99 -4.74 -16.79
C GLU A 160 5.62 -5.40 -16.99
#